data_AF-D1B2F1-F1
#
_entry.id   AF-D1B2F1-F1
#
_cell.length_a   1.000
_cell.length_b   1.000
_cell.length_c   1.000
_cell.angle_alpha   90.00
_cell.angle_beta   90.00
_cell.angle_gamma   90.00
#
_symmetry.space_group_name_H-M   'P 1'
#
loop_
_entity.id
_entity.type
_entity.pdbx_description
1 polymer ?
#
loop_
_entity_poly.entity_id
_entity_poly.type
_entity_poly.pdbx_seq_one_letter_code
_entity_poly.pdbx_strand_id
1 'polypeptide(L)'
;MNQTEQQTTRETKVAHAIVSYPELFPQTIQDAVIKGEITLGMNPYQAHLSGGAYAFRVIADPKHWKDDADPYRVIQAQTLHPDDSQIWMTFQNETQYPTEGLQAFQVTFQQGKVVDIQPLAKETKC
;
A
#
# COMPACT_ATOMS: atom_id res chain seq x y z
N MET A 1 -12.36 4.44 -21.31
CA MET A 1 -12.05 3.20 -20.57
C MET A 1 -12.93 3.19 -19.35
N ASN A 2 -13.81 2.19 -19.23
CA ASN A 2 -14.92 2.16 -18.26
C ASN A 2 -14.42 1.93 -16.83
N GLN A 3 -14.82 2.79 -15.90
CA GLN A 3 -14.56 2.63 -14.46
C GLN A 3 -15.12 1.30 -13.93
N THR A 4 -16.17 0.77 -14.55
CA THR A 4 -16.86 -0.48 -14.18
C THR A 4 -16.02 -1.75 -14.33
N GLU A 5 -15.09 -1.82 -15.30
CA GLU A 5 -14.22 -3.00 -15.53
C GLU A 5 -13.00 -3.04 -14.60
N GLN A 6 -12.48 -1.87 -14.22
CA GLN A 6 -11.36 -1.77 -13.29
C GLN A 6 -11.78 -2.15 -11.86
N GLN A 7 -13.02 -1.82 -11.48
CA GLN A 7 -13.59 -2.12 -10.17
C GLN A 7 -13.82 -3.63 -9.97
N THR A 8 -14.41 -4.32 -10.95
CA THR A 8 -14.61 -5.78 -10.91
C THR A 8 -13.30 -6.56 -10.83
N THR A 9 -12.26 -6.08 -11.52
CA THR A 9 -10.93 -6.71 -11.50
C THR A 9 -10.25 -6.58 -10.14
N ARG A 10 -10.41 -5.42 -9.48
CA ARG A 10 -9.83 -5.17 -8.15
C ARG A 10 -10.54 -5.98 -7.07
N GLU A 11 -11.87 -5.99 -7.06
CA GLU A 11 -12.68 -6.77 -6.10
C GLU A 11 -12.35 -8.27 -6.19
N THR A 12 -12.21 -8.81 -7.41
CA THR A 12 -11.81 -10.21 -7.63
C THR A 12 -10.42 -10.51 -7.07
N LYS A 13 -9.45 -9.61 -7.25
CA LYS A 13 -8.08 -9.77 -6.73
C LYS A 13 -8.04 -9.69 -5.21
N VAL A 14 -8.79 -8.77 -4.60
CA VAL A 14 -8.90 -8.62 -3.15
C VAL A 14 -9.54 -9.86 -2.53
N ALA A 15 -10.67 -10.31 -3.06
CA ALA A 15 -11.35 -11.51 -2.57
C ALA A 15 -10.46 -12.75 -2.67
N HIS A 16 -9.76 -12.91 -3.80
CA HIS A 16 -8.80 -14.00 -3.97
C HIS A 16 -7.67 -13.93 -2.93
N ALA A 17 -7.06 -12.76 -2.70
CA ALA A 17 -5.98 -12.59 -1.73
C ALA A 17 -6.41 -12.92 -0.29
N ILE A 18 -7.61 -12.50 0.13
CA ILE A 18 -8.16 -12.79 1.46
C ILE A 18 -8.36 -14.30 1.64
N VAL A 19 -8.87 -14.99 0.61
CA VAL A 19 -9.09 -16.44 0.65
C VAL A 19 -7.76 -17.21 0.63
N SER A 20 -6.77 -16.74 -0.13
CA SER A 20 -5.48 -17.43 -0.28
C SER A 20 -4.54 -17.25 0.92
N TYR A 21 -4.65 -16.14 1.65
CA TYR A 21 -3.74 -15.79 2.76
C TYR A 21 -4.48 -15.23 3.98
N PRO A 22 -5.44 -15.97 4.57
CA PRO A 22 -6.32 -15.44 5.62
C PRO A 22 -5.55 -14.94 6.86
N GLU A 23 -4.38 -15.50 7.15
CA GLU A 23 -3.50 -15.10 8.25
C GLU A 23 -2.91 -13.70 8.09
N LEU A 24 -2.78 -13.21 6.85
CA LEU A 24 -2.31 -11.86 6.61
C LEU A 24 -3.43 -10.84 6.84
N PHE A 25 -4.70 -11.21 6.65
CA PHE A 25 -5.85 -10.29 6.65
C PHE A 25 -6.76 -10.51 7.86
N PRO A 26 -6.42 -9.96 9.05
CA PRO A 26 -7.39 -9.88 10.14
C PRO A 26 -8.58 -8.99 9.71
N GLN A 27 -9.73 -9.16 10.36
CA GLN A 27 -11.00 -8.57 9.92
C GLN A 27 -10.92 -7.05 9.67
N THR A 28 -10.21 -6.32 10.54
CA THR A 28 -10.03 -4.87 10.41
C THR A 28 -9.31 -4.46 9.12
N ILE A 29 -8.37 -5.29 8.66
CA ILE A 29 -7.61 -5.09 7.42
C ILE A 29 -8.44 -5.51 6.21
N GLN A 30 -9.25 -6.57 6.31
CA GLN A 30 -10.18 -6.97 5.25
C GLN A 30 -11.15 -5.83 4.91
N ASP A 31 -11.80 -5.27 5.94
CA ASP A 31 -12.79 -4.20 5.76
C ASP A 31 -12.16 -2.96 5.10
N ALA A 32 -10.94 -2.60 5.50
CA ALA A 32 -10.20 -1.48 4.94
C ALA A 32 -9.79 -1.73 3.48
N VAL A 33 -9.29 -2.93 3.14
CA VAL A 33 -8.91 -3.29 1.76
C VAL A 33 -10.12 -3.27 0.82
N ILE A 34 -11.27 -3.76 1.29
CA ILE A 34 -12.54 -3.73 0.56
C ILE A 34 -12.97 -2.27 0.29
N LYS A 35 -12.84 -1.39 1.28
CA LYS A 35 -13.14 0.04 1.12
C LYS A 35 -12.10 0.80 0.29
N GLY A 36 -10.92 0.24 0.08
CA GLY A 36 -9.78 0.94 -0.53
C GLY A 36 -9.14 1.98 0.36
N GLU A 37 -9.17 1.73 1.65
CA GLU A 37 -8.55 2.55 2.66
C GLU A 37 -7.28 1.85 3.14
N ILE A 38 -6.18 2.59 3.23
CA ILE A 38 -4.95 2.13 3.85
C ILE A 38 -5.02 2.51 5.33
N THR A 39 -4.68 1.56 6.20
CA THR A 39 -4.69 1.74 7.65
C THR A 39 -3.36 1.30 8.27
N LEU A 40 -3.10 1.78 9.50
CA LEU A 40 -1.90 1.42 10.25
C LEU A 40 -1.81 -0.10 10.44
N GLY A 41 -0.59 -0.64 10.37
CA GLY A 41 -0.33 -2.08 10.50
C GLY A 41 -0.54 -2.92 9.25
N MET A 42 -1.04 -2.33 8.15
CA MET A 42 -1.01 -2.99 6.84
C MET A 42 0.43 -3.26 6.39
N ASN A 43 0.68 -4.35 5.67
CA ASN A 43 1.94 -4.54 4.95
C ASN A 43 1.90 -3.90 3.55
N PRO A 44 3.03 -3.80 2.84
CA PRO A 44 3.05 -3.17 1.50
C PRO A 44 2.10 -3.82 0.49
N TYR A 45 1.88 -5.14 0.56
CA TYR A 45 0.95 -5.84 -0.32
C TYR A 45 -0.51 -5.44 -0.04
N GLN A 46 -0.91 -5.36 1.23
CA GLN A 46 -2.24 -4.91 1.64
C GLN A 46 -2.49 -3.45 1.27
N ALA A 47 -1.50 -2.59 1.50
CA ALA A 47 -1.55 -1.20 1.10
C ALA A 47 -1.70 -1.07 -0.42
N HIS A 48 -1.00 -1.90 -1.21
CA HIS A 48 -1.17 -1.93 -2.67
C HIS A 48 -2.58 -2.36 -3.10
N LEU A 49 -3.14 -3.42 -2.50
CA LEU A 49 -4.49 -3.88 -2.81
C LEU A 49 -5.57 -2.84 -2.48
N SER A 50 -5.32 -2.05 -1.43
CA SER A 50 -6.24 -1.00 -0.96
C SER A 50 -6.09 0.30 -1.76
N GLY A 51 -4.87 0.79 -1.89
CA GLY A 51 -4.53 2.07 -2.49
C GLY A 51 -4.41 2.06 -4.01
N GLY A 52 -4.19 0.90 -4.63
CA GLY A 52 -4.00 0.74 -6.06
C GLY A 52 -2.56 1.02 -6.51
N ALA A 53 -2.41 1.67 -7.67
CA ALA A 53 -1.10 2.00 -8.22
C ALA A 53 -0.37 3.02 -7.33
N TYR A 54 0.96 2.91 -7.28
CA TYR A 54 1.79 3.73 -6.41
C TYR A 54 3.12 4.09 -7.05
N ALA A 55 3.67 5.23 -6.63
CA ALA A 55 5.10 5.52 -6.75
C ALA A 55 5.78 5.15 -5.43
N PHE A 56 7.09 4.90 -5.42
CA PHE A 56 7.78 4.49 -4.21
C PHE A 56 9.22 5.00 -4.12
N ARG A 57 9.73 4.99 -2.90
CA ARG A 57 11.14 5.10 -2.56
C ARG A 57 11.48 4.03 -1.53
N VAL A 58 12.64 3.41 -1.68
CA VAL A 58 13.13 2.36 -0.78
C VAL A 58 14.53 2.71 -0.31
N ILE A 59 14.78 2.53 0.97
CA ILE A 59 16.12 2.40 1.56
C ILE A 59 16.16 0.99 2.14
N ALA A 60 16.89 0.10 1.48
CA ALA A 60 17.00 -1.30 1.89
C ALA A 60 17.90 -1.44 3.13
N ASP A 61 17.59 -2.38 4.01
CA ASP A 61 18.46 -2.72 5.14
C ASP A 61 19.74 -3.40 4.63
N PRO A 62 20.94 -2.80 4.82
CA PRO A 62 22.20 -3.35 4.34
C PRO A 62 22.60 -4.67 5.03
N LYS A 63 21.97 -5.05 6.15
CA LYS A 63 22.19 -6.35 6.79
C LYS A 63 21.55 -7.51 6.02
N HIS A 64 20.49 -7.23 5.28
CA HIS A 64 19.68 -8.23 4.58
C HIS A 64 19.82 -8.12 3.05
N TRP A 65 20.17 -6.93 2.54
CA TRP A 65 20.20 -6.64 1.11
C TRP A 65 21.55 -6.10 0.66
N LYS A 66 21.90 -6.36 -0.59
CA LYS A 66 23.04 -5.73 -1.26
C LYS A 66 22.65 -4.31 -1.71
N ASP A 67 23.65 -3.46 -1.91
CA ASP A 67 23.46 -2.05 -2.32
C ASP A 67 22.71 -1.89 -3.65
N ASP A 68 22.79 -2.89 -4.53
CA ASP A 68 22.14 -2.94 -5.84
C ASP A 68 20.85 -3.78 -5.86
N ALA A 69 20.30 -4.09 -4.68
CA ALA A 69 19.07 -4.87 -4.58
C ALA A 69 17.91 -4.20 -5.34
N ASP A 70 17.17 -5.02 -6.08
CA ASP A 70 15.95 -4.58 -6.77
C ASP A 70 14.92 -4.09 -5.73
N PRO A 71 14.52 -2.80 -5.77
CA PRO A 71 13.62 -2.25 -4.77
C PRO A 71 12.24 -2.93 -4.76
N TYR A 72 11.78 -3.49 -5.90
CA TYR A 72 10.53 -4.26 -5.91
C TYR A 72 10.65 -5.54 -5.09
N ARG A 73 11.81 -6.20 -5.11
CA ARG A 73 12.06 -7.39 -4.28
C ARG A 73 12.07 -7.04 -2.79
N VAL A 74 12.67 -5.90 -2.43
CA VAL A 74 12.68 -5.40 -1.05
C VAL A 74 11.24 -5.17 -0.58
N ILE A 75 10.43 -4.44 -1.36
CA ILE A 75 9.01 -4.18 -1.03
C ILE A 75 8.21 -5.47 -0.88
N GLN A 76 8.37 -6.43 -1.80
CA GLN A 76 7.64 -7.70 -1.74
C GLN A 76 8.03 -8.52 -0.51
N ALA A 77 9.33 -8.60 -0.21
CA ALA A 77 9.85 -9.38 0.92
C ALA A 77 9.29 -8.89 2.26
N GLN A 78 9.05 -7.59 2.43
CA GLN A 78 8.47 -7.03 3.66
C GLN A 78 7.11 -7.61 4.04
N THR A 79 6.40 -8.26 3.10
CA THR A 79 5.10 -8.89 3.38
C THR A 79 5.24 -10.13 4.27
N LEU A 80 6.29 -10.93 4.05
CA LEU A 80 6.50 -12.23 4.71
C LEU A 80 7.71 -12.23 5.65
N HIS A 81 8.72 -11.42 5.33
CA HIS A 81 10.00 -11.32 6.02
C HIS A 81 10.33 -9.84 6.25
N PRO A 82 9.62 -9.18 7.19
CA PRO A 82 9.90 -7.79 7.52
C PRO A 82 11.32 -7.64 8.08
N ASP A 83 12.00 -6.57 7.67
CA ASP A 83 13.33 -6.18 8.16
C ASP A 83 13.37 -4.66 8.41
N ASP A 84 14.56 -4.11 8.69
CA ASP A 84 14.70 -2.68 9.01
C ASP A 84 14.73 -1.75 7.77
N SER A 85 14.29 -2.24 6.60
CA SER A 85 14.15 -1.42 5.39
C SER A 85 13.09 -0.34 5.59
N GLN A 86 13.37 0.86 5.06
CA GLN A 86 12.44 1.98 5.07
C GLN A 86 11.83 2.15 3.69
N ILE A 87 10.50 2.16 3.64
CA ILE A 87 9.76 2.26 2.38
C ILE A 87 8.76 3.40 2.50
N TRP A 88 8.70 4.22 1.46
CA TRP A 88 7.66 5.22 1.27
C TRP A 88 6.91 4.86 -0.01
N MET A 89 5.60 4.73 0.07
CA MET A 89 4.73 4.56 -1.09
C MET A 89 3.77 5.73 -1.18
N THR A 90 3.69 6.35 -2.35
CA THR A 90 2.75 7.42 -2.64
C THR A 90 1.61 6.85 -3.46
N PHE A 91 0.41 6.96 -2.92
CA PHE A 91 -0.85 6.54 -3.56
C PHE A 91 -1.68 7.75 -3.94
N GLN A 92 -2.63 7.55 -4.84
CA GLN A 92 -3.64 8.54 -5.18
C GLN A 92 -4.98 7.83 -5.41
N ASN A 93 -5.97 8.10 -4.56
CA ASN A 93 -7.32 7.55 -4.68
C ASN A 93 -8.37 8.50 -4.10
N GLU A 94 -9.65 8.18 -4.29
CA GLU A 94 -10.79 8.95 -3.77
C GLU A 94 -11.31 8.39 -2.43
N THR A 95 -10.86 7.20 -2.04
CA THR A 95 -11.38 6.44 -0.91
C THR A 95 -10.68 6.74 0.40
N GLN A 96 -9.39 7.12 0.38
CA GLN A 96 -8.65 7.43 1.61
C GLN A 96 -9.15 8.70 2.31
N TYR A 97 -9.58 9.69 1.52
CA TYR A 97 -10.08 10.98 2.01
C TYR A 97 -11.37 11.36 1.26
N PRO A 98 -12.52 10.74 1.59
CA PRO A 98 -13.76 10.86 0.81
C PRO A 98 -14.26 12.30 0.64
N THR A 99 -13.95 13.20 1.57
CA THR A 99 -14.35 14.62 1.53
C THR A 99 -13.49 15.46 0.58
N GLU A 100 -12.28 15.01 0.24
CA GLU A 100 -11.29 15.76 -0.56
C GLU A 100 -11.29 15.36 -2.05
N GLY A 101 -12.02 14.30 -2.38
CA GLY A 101 -12.01 13.65 -3.70
C GLY A 101 -10.69 12.95 -3.97
N LEU A 102 -10.25 12.97 -5.23
CA LEU A 102 -8.99 12.35 -5.64
C LEU A 102 -7.79 13.05 -4.98
N GLN A 103 -7.16 12.36 -4.03
CA GLN A 103 -6.12 12.93 -3.17
C GLN A 103 -4.88 12.04 -3.15
N ALA A 104 -3.70 12.66 -3.30
CA ALA A 104 -2.43 11.98 -3.16
C ALA A 104 -1.99 11.94 -1.69
N PHE A 105 -1.39 10.83 -1.27
CA PHE A 105 -0.90 10.66 0.08
C PHE A 105 0.28 9.71 0.13
N GLN A 106 1.18 9.96 1.07
CA GLN A 106 2.35 9.14 1.32
C GLN A 106 2.08 8.21 2.49
N VAL A 107 2.52 6.97 2.35
CA VAL A 107 2.45 5.93 3.36
C VAL A 107 3.88 5.51 3.68
N THR A 108 4.23 5.56 4.97
CA THR A 108 5.55 5.15 5.45
C THR A 108 5.46 3.77 6.07
N PHE A 109 6.39 2.89 5.71
CA PHE A 109 6.51 1.56 6.24
C PHE A 109 7.81 1.40 7.02
N GLN A 110 7.70 0.73 8.17
CA GLN A 110 8.83 0.26 8.97
C GLN A 110 8.54 -1.18 9.38
N GLN A 111 9.53 -2.06 9.31
CA GLN A 111 9.38 -3.48 9.67
C GLN A 111 8.17 -4.13 8.97
N GLY A 112 8.04 -3.84 7.67
CA GLY A 112 6.95 -4.32 6.82
C GLY A 112 5.54 -3.89 7.23
N LYS A 113 5.39 -2.83 8.02
CA LYS A 113 4.10 -2.33 8.51
C LYS A 113 3.95 -0.85 8.27
N VAL A 114 2.74 -0.42 7.89
CA VAL A 114 2.37 0.99 7.82
C VAL A 114 2.44 1.58 9.23
N VAL A 115 3.27 2.60 9.38
CA VAL A 115 3.44 3.35 10.64
C VAL A 115 2.93 4.79 10.54
N ASP A 116 2.80 5.33 9.33
CA ASP A 116 2.34 6.70 9.11
C ASP A 116 1.65 6.85 7.75
N ILE A 117 0.66 7.73 7.69
CA ILE A 117 -0.11 8.07 6.49
C ILE A 117 -0.31 9.58 6.48
N GLN A 118 0.27 10.25 5.49
CA GLN A 118 0.23 11.71 5.38
C GLN A 118 -0.35 12.17 4.05
N PRO A 119 -1.35 13.08 4.05
CA PRO A 119 -1.83 13.69 2.82
C PRO A 119 -0.71 14.55 2.21
N LEU A 120 -0.48 14.41 0.91
CA LEU A 120 0.40 15.31 0.18
C LEU A 120 -0.42 16.51 -0.26
N ALA A 121 -0.13 17.69 0.27
CA ALA A 121 -0.87 18.91 -0.07
C ALA A 121 -0.96 19.07 -1.59
N LYS A 122 -2.16 19.42 -2.09
CA LYS A 122 -2.33 19.78 -3.51
C LYS A 122 -1.38 20.95 -3.78
N GLU A 123 -0.46 20.80 -4.73
CA GLU A 123 0.34 21.93 -5.21
C GLU A 123 -0.62 23.05 -5.58
N THR A 124 -0.65 24.10 -4.77
CA THR A 124 -1.41 25.29 -5.10
C THR A 124 -0.62 25.94 -6.21
N LYS A 125 -1.01 25.69 -7.47
CA LYS A 125 -0.49 26.46 -8.60
C LYS A 125 -0.70 27.93 -8.26
N CYS A 126 0.39 28.63 -8.01
CA CYS A 126 0.42 30.09 -7.93
C CYS A 126 0.07 30.68 -9.29
#